data_AF-A0A0C1FXI0-F1
#
_entry.id   AF-A0A0C1FXI0-F1
#
_cell.length_a   1.000
_cell.length_b   1.000
_cell.length_c   1.000
_cell.angle_alpha   90.00
_cell.angle_beta   90.00
_cell.angle_gamma   90.00
#
_symmetry.space_group_name_H-M   'P 1'
#
loop_
_entity.id
_entity.type
_entity.pdbx_description
1 polymer ?
#
loop_
_entity_poly.entity_id
_entity_poly.type
_entity_poly.pdbx_seq_one_letter_code
_entity_poly.pdbx_strand_id
1 'polypeptide(L)'
;MQAQQPKAYQMVSFKNAAQKLRFELDYAEGYLAASQIKLAQPRAKTQIFNPVSGTPAENGELSFRANSGATIKLLGIDQEATSPKSIKGTYRFKGKVLQILFYRTR
;
A
#
# COMPACT_ATOMS: atom_id res chain seq x y z
N MET A 1 22.45 19.80 -11.67
CA MET A 1 21.52 18.90 -10.95
C MET A 1 21.10 17.81 -11.93
N GLN A 2 21.58 16.58 -11.76
CA GLN A 2 21.12 15.46 -12.59
C GLN A 2 19.66 15.19 -12.23
N ALA A 3 18.74 15.47 -13.15
CA ALA A 3 17.37 14.99 -13.05
C ALA A 3 17.44 13.45 -13.12
N GLN A 4 17.25 12.80 -11.98
CA GLN A 4 17.17 11.35 -11.91
C GLN A 4 16.00 10.93 -12.78
N GLN A 5 16.30 10.32 -13.94
CA GLN A 5 15.28 9.79 -14.83
C GLN A 5 14.36 8.88 -14.02
N PRO A 6 13.02 8.96 -14.20
CA PRO A 6 12.12 8.06 -13.50
C PRO A 6 12.54 6.64 -13.86
N LYS A 7 13.03 5.90 -12.86
CA LYS A 7 13.29 4.46 -12.99
C LYS A 7 11.98 3.87 -13.53
N ALA A 8 12.02 3.21 -14.68
CA ALA A 8 10.82 2.63 -15.26
C ALA A 8 10.28 1.59 -14.25
N TYR A 9 9.21 1.94 -13.54
CA TYR A 9 8.55 1.07 -12.58
C TYR A 9 7.25 0.56 -13.17
N GLN A 10 6.89 -0.67 -12.84
CA GLN A 10 5.63 -1.26 -13.25
C GLN A 10 4.60 -1.03 -12.15
N MET A 11 3.40 -0.59 -12.53
CA MET A 11 2.26 -0.55 -11.61
C MET A 11 1.56 -1.91 -11.61
N VAL A 12 1.47 -2.52 -10.44
CA VAL A 12 0.78 -3.80 -10.20
C VAL A 12 -0.38 -3.54 -9.26
N SER A 13 -1.59 -3.95 -9.66
CA SER A 13 -2.79 -3.63 -8.90
C SER A 13 -3.23 -4.81 -8.03
N PHE A 14 -3.43 -4.54 -6.74
CA PHE A 14 -3.97 -5.48 -5.79
C PHE A 14 -5.29 -5.00 -5.18
N LYS A 15 -6.15 -5.93 -4.79
CA LYS A 15 -7.44 -5.59 -4.16
C LYS A 15 -7.72 -6.44 -2.93
N ASN A 16 -8.44 -5.84 -1.99
CA ASN A 16 -9.11 -6.51 -0.88
C ASN A 16 -10.49 -5.88 -0.65
N ALA A 17 -11.47 -6.70 -0.32
CA ALA A 17 -12.76 -6.22 0.16
C ALA A 17 -13.09 -6.92 1.48
N ALA A 18 -13.33 -6.14 2.53
CA ALA A 18 -13.62 -6.65 3.86
C ALA A 18 -14.53 -5.67 4.60
N GLN A 19 -15.56 -6.16 5.31
CA GLN A 19 -16.40 -5.34 6.19
C GLN A 19 -16.95 -4.04 5.54
N LYS A 20 -17.39 -4.13 4.27
CA LYS A 20 -17.85 -3.01 3.41
C LYS A 20 -16.76 -2.01 3.00
N LEU A 21 -15.52 -2.21 3.42
CA LEU A 21 -14.35 -1.47 2.98
C LEU A 21 -13.77 -2.12 1.72
N ARG A 22 -13.36 -1.30 0.75
CA ARG A 22 -12.63 -1.75 -0.43
C ARG A 22 -11.27 -1.08 -0.44
N PHE A 23 -10.23 -1.90 -0.43
CA PHE A 23 -8.84 -1.47 -0.52
C PHE A 23 -8.31 -1.80 -1.90
N GLU A 24 -7.72 -0.81 -2.56
CA GLU A 24 -7.00 -0.99 -3.82
C GLU A 24 -5.57 -0.49 -3.61
N LEU A 25 -4.59 -1.35 -3.84
CA LEU A 25 -3.17 -1.03 -3.77
C LEU A 25 -2.63 -0.96 -5.19
N ASP A 26 -2.15 0.21 -5.58
CA ASP A 26 -1.33 0.42 -6.77
C ASP A 26 0.13 0.30 -6.30
N TYR A 27 0.76 -0.85 -6.56
CA TYR A 27 2.12 -1.18 -6.13
C TYR A 27 3.10 -0.84 -7.25
N ALA A 28 4.02 0.09 -6.99
CA ALA A 28 5.05 0.51 -7.93
C ALA A 28 6.29 -0.41 -7.80
N GLU A 29 6.29 -1.50 -8.54
CA GLU A 29 7.37 -2.49 -8.58
C GLU A 29 8.67 -1.85 -9.05
N GLY A 30 9.74 -2.00 -8.25
CA GLY A 30 11.02 -1.34 -8.45
C GLY A 30 11.10 0.13 -7.96
N TYR A 31 10.00 0.73 -7.48
CA TYR A 31 9.98 2.08 -6.92
C TYR A 31 8.82 2.32 -5.92
N LEU A 32 8.92 1.72 -4.72
CA LEU A 32 7.82 1.70 -3.74
C LEU A 32 7.31 3.09 -3.31
N ALA A 33 8.14 4.13 -3.39
CA ALA A 33 7.74 5.51 -3.08
C ALA A 33 6.56 6.01 -3.93
N ALA A 34 6.35 5.45 -5.13
CA ALA A 34 5.22 5.77 -6.00
C ALA A 34 3.97 4.90 -5.75
N SER A 35 4.02 3.95 -4.81
CA SER A 35 2.88 3.10 -4.48
C SER A 35 1.80 3.88 -3.74
N GLN A 36 0.53 3.50 -3.88
CA GLN A 36 -0.57 4.11 -3.15
C GLN A 36 -1.64 3.09 -2.76
N ILE A 37 -2.31 3.32 -1.62
CA ILE A 37 -3.50 2.56 -1.25
C ILE A 37 -4.71 3.48 -1.23
N LYS A 38 -5.79 3.05 -1.89
CA LYS A 38 -7.08 3.71 -1.90
C LYS A 38 -8.05 2.89 -1.06
N LEU A 39 -8.71 3.55 -0.12
CA LEU A 39 -9.77 2.97 0.71
C LEU A 39 -11.10 3.64 0.37
N ALA A 40 -11.98 2.89 -0.28
CA ALA A 40 -13.35 3.30 -0.50
C ALA A 40 -14.26 2.72 0.59
N GLN A 41 -15.15 3.56 1.12
CA GLN A 41 -16.15 3.17 2.12
C GLN A 41 -17.53 3.69 1.68
N PRO A 42 -18.62 3.01 2.03
CA PRO A 42 -19.96 3.47 1.67
C PRO A 42 -20.24 4.85 2.27
N ARG A 43 -20.66 5.79 1.43
CA ARG A 43 -21.06 7.16 1.84
C ARG A 43 -19.93 7.98 2.48
N ALA A 44 -18.67 7.61 2.30
CA ALA A 44 -17.51 8.39 2.73
C ALA A 44 -16.62 8.74 1.53
N LYS A 45 -15.82 9.80 1.65
CA LYS A 45 -14.80 10.12 0.65
C LYS A 45 -13.75 9.01 0.62
N THR A 46 -13.26 8.69 -0.58
CA THR A 46 -12.13 7.78 -0.75
C THR A 46 -10.92 8.35 -0.02
N GLN A 47 -10.28 7.51 0.78
CA GLN A 47 -9.10 7.88 1.53
C GLN A 47 -7.86 7.35 0.81
N ILE A 48 -6.87 8.21 0.62
CA ILE A 48 -5.61 7.88 -0.02
C ILE A 48 -4.53 7.74 1.05
N PHE A 49 -3.77 6.65 0.96
CA PHE A 49 -2.61 6.40 1.80
C PHE A 49 -1.36 6.43 0.92
N ASN A 50 -0.37 7.19 1.36
CA ASN A 50 0.94 7.26 0.73
C ASN A 50 1.96 6.52 1.59
N PRO A 51 3.05 6.01 1.00
CA PRO A 51 4.14 5.38 1.74
C PRO A 51 4.73 6.39 2.71
N VAL A 52 5.07 5.93 3.91
CA VAL A 52 5.82 6.73 4.89
C VAL A 52 7.29 6.84 4.47
N SER A 53 7.81 5.80 3.82
CA SER A 53 9.15 5.71 3.24
C SER A 53 9.10 5.04 1.88
N GLY A 54 10.09 5.32 1.03
CA GLY A 54 10.26 4.66 -0.27
C GLY A 54 10.93 3.29 -0.21
N THR A 55 11.28 2.83 0.99
CA THR A 55 11.94 1.55 1.26
C THR A 55 11.21 0.83 2.39
N PRO A 56 11.12 -0.51 2.35
CA PRO A 56 10.59 -1.28 3.47
C PRO A 56 11.61 -1.31 4.60
N ALA A 57 11.12 -1.49 5.83
CA ALA A 57 11.97 -1.74 6.99
C ALA A 57 12.73 -3.07 6.84
N GLU A 58 13.76 -3.29 7.66
CA GLU A 58 14.59 -4.50 7.62
C GLU A 58 13.79 -5.81 7.79
N ASN A 59 12.67 -5.75 8.52
CA ASN A 59 11.75 -6.87 8.70
C ASN A 59 10.73 -7.04 7.55
N GLY A 60 10.88 -6.28 6.46
CA GLY A 60 9.98 -6.31 5.30
C GLY A 60 8.64 -5.60 5.51
N GLU A 61 8.53 -4.71 6.51
CA GLU A 61 7.34 -3.87 6.70
C GLU A 61 7.39 -2.63 5.80
N LEU A 62 6.32 -2.39 5.03
CA LEU A 62 6.09 -1.12 4.34
C LEU A 62 4.88 -0.41 4.93
N SER A 63 5.10 0.79 5.47
CA SER A 63 4.05 1.56 6.14
C SER A 63 3.46 2.62 5.22
N PHE A 64 2.14 2.77 5.27
CA PHE A 64 1.37 3.79 4.56
C PHE A 64 0.56 4.61 5.56
N ARG A 65 0.42 5.91 5.30
CA ARG A 65 -0.35 6.84 6.13
C ARG A 65 -1.28 7.69 5.26
N ALA A 66 -2.47 7.94 5.77
CA ALA A 66 -3.42 8.88 5.20
C ALA A 66 -3.53 10.15 6.04
N ASN A 67 -4.03 11.23 5.45
CA ASN A 67 -4.23 12.52 6.13
C ASN A 67 -5.17 12.45 7.34
N SER A 68 -6.08 11.48 7.38
CA SER A 68 -6.97 11.25 8.54
C SER A 68 -6.26 10.64 9.75
N GLY A 69 -4.97 10.31 9.63
CA GLY A 69 -4.19 9.61 10.66
C GLY A 69 -4.34 8.09 10.64
N ALA A 70 -5.17 7.54 9.75
CA ALA A 70 -5.21 6.09 9.57
C ALA A 70 -3.90 5.57 8.95
N THR A 71 -3.55 4.33 9.28
CA THR A 71 -2.33 3.68 8.78
C THR A 71 -2.64 2.31 8.21
N ILE A 72 -1.83 1.91 7.24
CA ILE A 72 -1.79 0.54 6.72
C ILE A 72 -0.33 0.08 6.75
N LYS A 73 -0.08 -1.10 7.30
CA LYS A 73 1.21 -1.77 7.21
C LYS A 73 1.09 -2.97 6.29
N LEU A 74 1.96 -3.05 5.28
CA LEU A 74 2.14 -4.25 4.46
C LEU A 74 3.30 -5.07 5.02
N LEU A 75 3.21 -6.40 4.94
CA LEU A 75 4.19 -7.33 5.47
C LEU A 75 4.80 -8.18 4.35
N GLY A 76 6.08 -8.52 4.48
CA GLY A 76 6.79 -9.39 3.53
C GLY A 76 7.13 -8.68 2.22
N ILE A 77 7.37 -7.36 2.27
CA ILE A 77 7.86 -6.59 1.12
C ILE A 77 9.38 -6.68 1.11
N ASP A 78 9.96 -7.18 0.02
CA ASP A 78 11.42 -7.25 -0.13
C ASP A 78 12.03 -5.88 -0.46
N GLN A 79 13.35 -5.79 -0.26
CA GLN A 79 14.12 -4.57 -0.51
C GLN A 79 14.26 -4.23 -2.00
N GLU A 80 14.05 -5.22 -2.88
CA GLU A 80 14.12 -5.04 -4.34
C GLU A 80 12.80 -4.52 -4.91
N ALA A 81 11.76 -4.41 -4.07
CA ALA A 81 10.42 -4.00 -4.44
C ALA A 81 9.76 -4.93 -5.46
N THR A 82 10.08 -6.23 -5.45
CA THR A 82 9.42 -7.21 -6.32
C THR A 82 7.96 -7.37 -5.89
N SER A 83 7.05 -7.50 -6.86
CA SER A 83 5.63 -7.65 -6.53
C SER A 83 5.29 -9.12 -6.20
N PRO A 84 4.80 -9.44 -4.97
CA PRO A 84 4.38 -10.79 -4.64
C PRO A 84 2.99 -11.11 -5.25
N LYS A 85 2.58 -12.38 -5.19
CA LYS A 85 1.22 -12.80 -5.62
C LYS A 85 0.11 -12.26 -4.71
N SER A 86 0.40 -12.12 -3.43
CA SER A 86 -0.49 -11.55 -2.43
C SER A 86 0.31 -10.84 -1.36
N ILE A 87 -0.32 -9.85 -0.71
CA ILE A 87 0.32 -9.03 0.32
C ILE A 87 -0.57 -9.03 1.56
N LYS A 88 -0.01 -9.46 2.69
CA LYS A 88 -0.67 -9.32 3.99
C LYS A 88 -0.50 -7.90 4.50
N GLY A 89 -1.50 -7.40 5.19
CA GLY A 89 -1.38 -6.11 5.85
C GLY A 89 -2.30 -5.94 7.05
N THR A 90 -2.13 -4.81 7.72
CA THR A 90 -2.94 -4.39 8.86
C THR A 90 -3.35 -2.95 8.70
N TYR A 91 -4.66 -2.69 8.67
CA TYR A 91 -5.25 -1.36 8.70
C TYR A 91 -5.54 -0.96 10.16
N ARG A 92 -5.21 0.28 10.54
CA ARG A 92 -5.51 0.85 11.85
C ARG A 92 -6.12 2.23 11.75
N PHE A 93 -7.25 2.45 12.42
CA PHE A 93 -7.90 3.76 12.54
C PHE A 93 -8.76 3.84 13.80
N LYS A 94 -8.61 4.91 14.59
CA LYS A 94 -9.40 5.18 15.80
C LYS A 94 -9.52 3.96 16.73
N GLY A 95 -8.39 3.30 17.03
CA GLY A 95 -8.33 2.11 17.89
C GLY A 95 -8.82 0.81 17.25
N LYS A 96 -9.43 0.85 16.06
CA LYS A 96 -9.82 -0.37 15.32
C LYS A 96 -8.64 -0.90 14.52
N VAL A 97 -8.49 -2.22 14.52
CA VAL A 97 -7.48 -2.96 13.78
C VAL A 97 -8.17 -3.97 12.87
N LEU A 98 -7.79 -4.00 11.59
CA LEU A 98 -8.29 -4.95 10.61
C LEU A 98 -7.13 -5.60 9.88
N GLN A 99 -7.11 -6.93 9.86
CA GLN A 99 -6.21 -7.70 8.99
C GLN A 99 -6.75 -7.68 7.57
N ILE A 100 -5.86 -7.42 6.61
CA ILE A 100 -6.18 -7.35 5.19
C ILE A 100 -5.25 -8.28 4.40
N LEU A 101 -5.78 -8.90 3.35
CA LEU A 101 -5.02 -9.71 2.42
C LEU A 101 -5.31 -9.24 1.01
N PHE A 102 -4.34 -8.58 0.42
CA PHE A 102 -4.38 -8.07 -0.94
C PHE A 102 -4.06 -9.19 -1.92
N TYR A 103 -4.90 -9.38 -2.91
CA TYR A 103 -4.66 -10.29 -4.02
C TYR A 103 -4.30 -9.50 -5.26
N ARG A 104 -3.23 -9.92 -5.95
CA ARG A 104 -2.87 -9.35 -7.25
C ARG A 104 -4.01 -9.58 -8.23
N THR A 105 -4.34 -8.55 -9.00
CA THR A 105 -5.44 -8.60 -9.98
C THR A 105 -4.94 -8.45 -11.41
N ARG A 106 -3.86 -7.71 -11.62
CA ARG A 106 -3.17 -7.47 -12.90
C ARG A 106 -1.70 -7.21 -12.59
#